data_AF-A0A7V1WYU6-F1
#
_entry.id   AF-A0A7V1WYU6-F1
#
_cell.length_a   1.000
_cell.length_b   1.000
_cell.length_c   1.000
_cell.angle_alpha   90.00
_cell.angle_beta   90.00
_cell.angle_gamma   90.00
#
_symmetry.space_group_name_H-M   'P 1'
#
loop_
_entity.id
_entity.type
_entity.pdbx_description
1 polymer ?
#
loop_
_entity_poly.entity_id
_entity_poly.type
_entity_poly.pdbx_seq_one_letter_code
_entity_poly.pdbx_strand_id
1 'polypeptide(L)'
;MNILNNTYHEIIMLMSIGLFISTAEYLVKIKIFATDGLLSWNVMQIRWENSSKNWLAQTAFKFINPRGLSAIFVLRCILLLALAFAPVGSLNAWLCLTGLLITVLLSSLVTFYGSDGSDQMTLLIIVTLFLVFCPIGHANPTLLKIGIWFVGLQSCLSYAVAGLAKLFSNEWRRGTAIKDVFNTRTYGSPWALSLLNNRPWLNKFLCWNVILMETLFPLSLFLPFPLAVCFWIWGFTFHFLTAVIMGLNSFLWAFMATYPAIYFIHTQLA
;
A
#
# COMPACT_ATOMS: atom_id res chain seq x y z
N MET A 1 6.99 24.77 -9.04
CA MET A 1 7.53 23.66 -9.85
C MET A 1 8.50 22.80 -9.02
N ASN A 2 9.58 23.36 -8.48
CA ASN A 2 10.59 22.57 -7.72
C ASN A 2 10.02 21.80 -6.52
N ILE A 3 9.19 22.42 -5.67
CA ILE A 3 8.57 21.73 -4.52
C ILE A 3 7.70 20.56 -4.98
N LEU A 4 6.84 20.76 -5.98
CA LEU A 4 5.96 19.71 -6.52
C LEU A 4 6.79 18.54 -7.08
N ASN A 5 7.83 18.83 -7.86
CA ASN A 5 8.68 17.80 -8.44
C ASN A 5 9.45 17.02 -7.36
N ASN A 6 9.93 17.70 -6.32
CA ASN A 6 10.60 17.06 -5.18
C ASN A 6 9.63 16.14 -4.42
N THR A 7 8.42 16.62 -4.12
CA THR A 7 7.39 15.78 -3.48
C THR A 7 7.07 14.55 -4.32
N TYR A 8 6.91 14.69 -5.64
CA TYR A 8 6.70 13.54 -6.51
C TYR A 8 7.90 12.58 -6.57
N HIS A 9 9.11 13.11 -6.56
CA HIS A 9 10.31 12.28 -6.52
C HIS A 9 10.35 11.41 -5.26
N GLU A 10 10.08 12.00 -4.09
CA GLU A 10 10.03 11.27 -2.81
C GLU A 10 8.93 10.19 -2.80
N ILE A 11 7.73 10.51 -3.30
CA ILE A 11 6.62 9.54 -3.44
C ILE A 11 7.06 8.37 -4.33
N ILE A 12 7.62 8.67 -5.52
CA ILE A 12 8.07 7.66 -6.48
C ILE A 12 9.15 6.77 -5.87
N MET A 13 10.13 7.34 -5.17
CA MET A 13 11.23 6.58 -4.57
C MET A 13 10.73 5.62 -3.48
N LEU A 14 9.92 6.12 -2.54
CA LEU A 14 9.37 5.31 -1.45
C LEU A 14 8.46 4.19 -1.98
N MET A 15 7.56 4.53 -2.92
CA MET A 15 6.70 3.55 -3.59
C MET A 15 7.53 2.51 -4.34
N SER A 16 8.58 2.93 -5.05
CA SER A 16 9.41 2.03 -5.86
C SER A 16 10.20 1.05 -5.01
N ILE A 17 10.78 1.51 -3.89
CA ILE A 17 11.48 0.64 -2.93
C ILE A 17 10.52 -0.41 -2.37
N GLY A 18 9.35 0.03 -1.89
CA GLY A 18 8.35 -0.88 -1.32
C GLY A 18 7.85 -1.92 -2.30
N LEU A 19 7.43 -1.47 -3.48
CA LEU A 19 6.91 -2.36 -4.51
C LEU A 19 8.00 -3.30 -5.04
N PHE A 20 9.27 -2.87 -5.05
CA PHE A 20 10.39 -3.74 -5.42
C PHE A 20 10.57 -4.86 -4.38
N ILE A 21 10.59 -4.53 -3.09
CA ILE A 21 10.71 -5.51 -1.99
C ILE A 21 9.56 -6.52 -2.08
N SER A 22 8.31 -6.06 -2.14
CA SER A 22 7.14 -6.95 -2.23
C SER A 22 7.19 -7.85 -3.48
N THR A 23 7.63 -7.29 -4.61
CA THR A 23 7.75 -8.06 -5.87
C THR A 23 8.88 -9.09 -5.80
N ALA A 24 10.00 -8.75 -5.17
CA ALA A 24 11.10 -9.69 -4.93
C ALA A 24 10.68 -10.83 -4.00
N GLU A 25 9.90 -10.54 -2.95
CA GLU A 25 9.32 -11.56 -2.08
C GLU A 25 8.41 -12.53 -2.87
N TYR A 26 7.57 -12.02 -3.77
CA TYR A 26 6.74 -12.86 -4.64
C TYR A 26 7.57 -13.71 -5.62
N LEU A 27 8.69 -13.20 -6.14
CA LEU A 27 9.61 -13.98 -6.98
C LEU A 27 10.24 -15.14 -6.20
N VAL A 28 10.68 -14.90 -4.97
CA VAL A 28 11.23 -15.95 -4.10
C VAL A 28 10.15 -16.98 -3.78
N LYS A 29 8.92 -16.52 -3.51
CA LYS A 29 7.78 -17.35 -3.14
C LYS A 29 6.93 -17.79 -4.33
N ILE A 30 7.47 -17.80 -5.55
CA ILE A 30 6.69 -18.04 -6.77
C ILE A 30 5.93 -19.37 -6.78
N LYS A 31 6.45 -20.38 -6.05
CA LYS A 31 5.81 -21.68 -5.88
C LYS A 31 4.44 -21.62 -5.18
N ILE A 32 4.13 -20.54 -4.46
CA ILE A 32 2.79 -20.31 -3.87
C ILE A 32 1.71 -20.27 -4.97
N PHE A 33 2.08 -19.87 -6.19
CA PHE A 33 1.18 -19.81 -7.35
C PHE A 33 1.18 -21.08 -8.21
N ALA A 34 1.92 -22.12 -7.81
CA ALA A 34 1.92 -23.42 -8.51
C ALA A 34 0.53 -24.07 -8.46
N THR A 35 0.29 -25.08 -9.29
CA THR A 35 -1.01 -25.77 -9.41
C THR A 35 -1.50 -26.40 -8.10
N ASP A 36 -0.57 -26.76 -7.23
CA ASP A 36 -0.75 -27.33 -5.88
C ASP A 36 -0.47 -26.32 -4.75
N GLY A 37 -0.15 -25.07 -5.11
CA GLY A 37 0.18 -24.00 -4.16
C GLY A 37 -1.05 -23.40 -3.48
N LEU A 38 -0.81 -22.64 -2.40
CA LEU A 38 -1.86 -21.99 -1.62
C LEU A 38 -2.71 -21.01 -2.45
N LEU A 39 -2.08 -20.28 -3.38
CA LEU A 39 -2.74 -19.37 -4.32
C LEU A 39 -2.72 -19.98 -5.73
N SER A 40 -3.01 -21.27 -5.84
CA SER A 40 -2.98 -21.96 -7.11
C SER A 40 -3.93 -21.33 -8.12
N TRP A 41 -3.44 -21.18 -9.35
CA TRP A 41 -4.22 -20.66 -10.45
C TRP A 41 -5.53 -21.45 -10.66
N ASN A 42 -5.48 -22.77 -10.48
CA ASN A 42 -6.63 -23.67 -10.63
C ASN A 42 -7.80 -23.30 -9.72
N VAL A 43 -7.53 -22.75 -8.54
CA VAL A 43 -8.55 -22.29 -7.58
C VAL A 43 -8.95 -20.84 -7.89
N MET A 44 -8.00 -19.97 -8.21
CA MET A 44 -8.27 -18.55 -8.46
C MET A 44 -9.13 -18.32 -9.71
N GLN A 45 -8.99 -19.15 -10.74
CA GLN A 45 -9.76 -19.02 -11.98
C GLN A 45 -11.26 -19.27 -11.82
N ILE A 46 -11.68 -20.10 -10.85
CA ILE A 46 -13.09 -20.48 -10.61
C ILE A 46 -13.96 -19.23 -10.39
N ARG A 47 -13.41 -18.20 -9.75
CA ARG A 47 -14.11 -16.93 -9.57
C ARG A 47 -14.43 -16.26 -10.91
N TRP A 48 -13.50 -16.33 -11.85
CA TRP A 48 -13.60 -15.68 -13.15
C TRP A 48 -14.37 -16.52 -14.16
N GLU A 49 -14.54 -17.83 -13.92
CA GLU A 49 -15.38 -18.73 -14.73
C GLU A 49 -16.86 -18.34 -14.70
N ASN A 50 -17.37 -17.73 -13.62
CA ASN A 50 -18.72 -17.14 -13.61
C ASN A 50 -18.79 -15.76 -14.32
N SER A 51 -17.66 -15.12 -14.60
CA SER A 51 -17.55 -13.90 -15.44
C SER A 51 -17.22 -14.22 -16.91
N SER A 52 -17.44 -15.46 -17.35
CA SER A 52 -16.96 -16.12 -18.58
C SER A 52 -17.30 -15.51 -19.95
N LYS A 53 -17.85 -14.29 -20.05
CA LYS A 53 -18.07 -13.62 -21.35
C LYS A 53 -16.92 -12.73 -21.82
N ASN A 54 -15.92 -12.44 -20.97
CA ASN A 54 -14.83 -11.53 -21.33
C ASN A 54 -13.62 -12.28 -21.91
N TRP A 55 -13.51 -12.29 -23.25
CA TRP A 55 -12.41 -12.91 -24.00
C TRP A 55 -11.02 -12.41 -23.60
N LEU A 56 -10.90 -11.13 -23.20
CA LEU A 56 -9.67 -10.53 -22.71
C LEU A 56 -9.16 -11.19 -21.43
N ALA A 57 -10.07 -11.49 -20.51
CA ALA A 57 -9.74 -12.15 -19.25
C ALA A 57 -9.23 -13.57 -19.55
N GLN A 58 -9.96 -14.33 -20.37
CA GLN A 58 -9.56 -15.67 -20.79
C GLN A 58 -8.19 -15.72 -21.50
N THR A 59 -7.87 -14.70 -22.29
CA THR A 59 -6.58 -14.62 -22.99
C THR A 59 -5.45 -14.27 -22.02
N ALA A 60 -5.67 -13.28 -21.13
CA ALA A 60 -4.72 -12.96 -20.06
C ALA A 60 -4.44 -14.17 -19.18
N PHE A 61 -5.47 -14.95 -18.84
CA PHE A 61 -5.38 -16.14 -17.98
C PHE A 61 -4.48 -17.24 -18.53
N LYS A 62 -4.33 -17.39 -19.85
CA LYS A 62 -3.38 -18.36 -20.43
C LYS A 62 -1.92 -18.03 -20.13
N PHE A 63 -1.61 -16.74 -19.95
CA PHE A 63 -0.26 -16.27 -19.64
C PHE A 63 -0.01 -16.14 -18.14
N ILE A 64 -1.01 -16.39 -17.31
CA ILE A 64 -0.93 -16.25 -15.85
C ILE A 64 -0.65 -17.62 -15.19
N ASN A 65 0.42 -18.28 -15.66
CA ASN A 65 1.01 -19.43 -15.01
C ASN A 65 2.22 -18.98 -14.15
N PRO A 66 2.82 -19.83 -13.28
CA PRO A 66 3.95 -19.43 -12.45
C PRO A 66 5.13 -18.82 -13.24
N ARG A 67 5.40 -19.29 -14.46
CA ARG A 67 6.46 -18.73 -15.32
C ARG A 67 6.09 -17.35 -15.86
N GLY A 68 4.84 -17.16 -16.27
CA GLY A 68 4.33 -15.87 -16.72
C GLY A 68 4.26 -14.84 -15.60
N LEU A 69 3.83 -15.24 -14.40
CA LEU A 69 3.91 -14.40 -13.20
C LEU A 69 5.35 -14.04 -12.85
N SER A 70 6.29 -14.98 -12.96
CA SER A 70 7.72 -14.69 -12.80
C SER A 70 8.18 -13.63 -13.79
N ALA A 71 7.81 -13.76 -15.07
CA ALA A 71 8.16 -12.79 -16.10
C ALA A 71 7.55 -11.40 -15.82
N ILE A 72 6.29 -11.35 -15.38
CA ILE A 72 5.62 -10.10 -14.96
C ILE A 72 6.36 -9.44 -13.79
N PHE A 73 6.74 -10.21 -12.78
CA PHE A 73 7.45 -9.70 -11.61
C PHE A 73 8.89 -9.27 -11.94
N VAL A 74 9.62 -10.01 -12.77
CA VAL A 74 10.94 -9.59 -13.27
C VAL A 74 10.83 -8.30 -14.08
N LEU A 75 9.86 -8.21 -15.00
CA LEU A 75 9.59 -6.99 -15.74
C LEU A 75 9.29 -5.82 -14.80
N ARG A 76 8.46 -6.04 -13.78
CA ARG A 76 8.16 -5.02 -12.77
C ARG A 76 9.41 -4.56 -12.05
N CYS A 77 10.31 -5.45 -11.62
CA CYS A 77 11.59 -5.07 -11.01
C CYS A 77 12.42 -4.18 -11.94
N ILE A 78 12.50 -4.52 -13.24
CA ILE A 78 13.21 -3.70 -14.24
C ILE A 78 12.56 -2.33 -14.38
N LEU A 79 11.22 -2.26 -14.46
CA LEU A 79 10.47 -1.01 -14.59
C LEU A 79 10.64 -0.11 -13.35
N LEU A 80 10.68 -0.69 -12.14
CA LEU A 80 10.90 0.05 -10.89
C LEU A 80 12.31 0.63 -10.84
N LEU A 81 13.32 -0.15 -11.23
CA LEU A 81 14.70 0.34 -11.32
C LEU A 81 14.81 1.46 -12.38
N ALA A 82 14.21 1.28 -13.56
CA ALA A 82 14.18 2.31 -14.59
C ALA A 82 13.47 3.58 -14.12
N LEU A 83 12.34 3.45 -13.41
CA LEU A 83 11.59 4.58 -12.88
C LEU A 83 12.38 5.38 -11.83
N ALA A 84 13.17 4.71 -10.99
CA ALA A 84 14.00 5.37 -9.96
C ALA A 84 15.04 6.34 -10.56
N PHE A 85 15.52 6.07 -11.77
CA PHE A 85 16.49 6.92 -12.47
C PHE A 85 15.86 7.83 -13.53
N ALA A 86 14.57 7.65 -13.84
CA ALA A 86 13.88 8.46 -14.83
C ALA A 86 13.59 9.87 -14.26
N PRO A 87 13.88 10.95 -15.01
CA PRO A 87 13.50 12.29 -14.59
C PRO A 87 11.98 12.38 -14.36
N VAL A 88 11.58 12.98 -13.24
CA VAL A 88 10.16 13.14 -12.88
C VAL A 88 9.43 13.89 -13.99
N GLY A 89 8.33 13.33 -14.46
CA GLY A 89 7.54 13.91 -15.54
C GLY A 89 8.04 13.65 -16.96
N SER A 90 9.18 12.98 -17.15
CA SER A 90 9.64 12.59 -18.48
C SER A 90 8.72 11.55 -19.15
N LEU A 91 8.72 11.50 -20.48
CA LEU A 91 8.02 10.45 -21.24
C LEU A 91 8.46 9.04 -20.80
N ASN A 92 9.75 8.85 -20.52
CA ASN A 92 10.29 7.58 -20.05
C ASN A 92 9.71 7.18 -18.68
N ALA A 93 9.61 8.13 -17.74
CA ALA A 93 8.97 7.88 -16.45
C ALA A 93 7.50 7.48 -16.63
N TRP A 94 6.77 8.16 -17.52
CA TRP A 94 5.38 7.83 -17.82
C TRP A 94 5.20 6.44 -18.47
N LEU A 95 6.09 6.06 -19.40
CA LEU A 95 6.10 4.71 -19.98
C LEU A 95 6.38 3.64 -18.92
N CYS A 96 7.32 3.90 -18.00
CA CYS A 96 7.57 3.01 -16.87
C CYS A 96 6.33 2.87 -15.98
N LEU A 97 5.68 3.98 -15.61
CA LEU A 97 4.44 3.97 -14.82
C LEU A 97 3.30 3.21 -15.52
N THR A 98 3.18 3.36 -16.85
CA THR A 98 2.20 2.62 -17.65
C THR A 98 2.47 1.12 -17.58
N GLY A 99 3.72 0.70 -17.78
CA GLY A 99 4.12 -0.70 -17.62
C GLY A 99 3.85 -1.22 -16.20
N LEU A 100 4.19 -0.43 -15.17
CA LEU A 100 3.93 -0.79 -13.78
C LEU A 100 2.43 -1.00 -13.53
N LEU A 101 1.59 -0.07 -13.95
CA LEU A 101 0.14 -0.17 -13.82
C LEU A 101 -0.39 -1.47 -14.45
N ILE A 102 0.04 -1.77 -15.68
CA ILE A 102 -0.35 -3.01 -16.37
C ILE A 102 0.11 -4.24 -15.58
N THR A 103 1.37 -4.29 -15.15
CA THR A 103 1.89 -5.45 -14.39
C THR A 103 1.16 -5.64 -13.07
N VAL A 104 0.82 -4.55 -12.36
CA VAL A 104 0.08 -4.60 -11.08
C VAL A 104 -1.33 -5.14 -11.32
N LEU A 105 -2.06 -4.57 -12.28
CA LEU A 105 -3.40 -5.01 -12.64
C LEU A 105 -3.42 -6.48 -13.07
N LEU A 106 -2.50 -6.91 -13.94
CA LEU A 106 -2.41 -8.32 -14.36
C LEU A 106 -2.16 -9.25 -13.17
N SER A 107 -1.23 -8.91 -12.27
CA SER A 107 -0.95 -9.75 -11.10
C SER A 107 -2.10 -9.80 -10.09
N SER A 108 -2.86 -8.70 -9.95
CA SER A 108 -4.00 -8.61 -9.03
C SER A 108 -5.14 -9.57 -9.38
N LEU A 109 -5.21 -10.03 -10.63
CA LEU A 109 -6.16 -11.05 -11.06
C LEU A 109 -5.94 -12.40 -10.34
N VAL A 110 -4.71 -12.65 -9.89
CA VAL A 110 -4.30 -13.89 -9.17
C VAL A 110 -4.16 -13.65 -7.69
N THR A 111 -3.56 -12.53 -7.30
CA THR A 111 -3.27 -12.24 -5.88
C THR A 111 -4.49 -11.74 -5.14
N PHE A 112 -5.68 -11.72 -5.75
CA PHE A 112 -6.89 -11.13 -5.17
C PHE A 112 -7.15 -11.55 -3.71
N TYR A 113 -7.14 -12.84 -3.40
CA TYR A 113 -7.42 -13.33 -2.04
C TYR A 113 -6.27 -13.07 -1.04
N GLY A 114 -5.10 -12.70 -1.53
CA GLY A 114 -3.97 -12.24 -0.72
C GLY A 114 -3.82 -10.71 -0.71
N SER A 115 -4.66 -9.98 -1.46
CA SER A 115 -4.53 -8.53 -1.57
C SER A 115 -5.14 -7.81 -0.37
N ASP A 116 -4.51 -6.72 0.05
CA ASP A 116 -4.92 -5.95 1.22
C ASP A 116 -4.91 -4.42 0.95
N GLY A 117 -5.06 -3.63 2.02
CA GLY A 117 -5.10 -2.17 1.92
C GLY A 117 -3.80 -1.55 1.39
N SER A 118 -2.65 -2.21 1.57
CA SER A 118 -1.36 -1.74 1.04
C SER A 118 -1.27 -1.85 -0.48
N ASP A 119 -1.84 -2.92 -1.06
CA ASP A 119 -1.95 -3.09 -2.51
C ASP A 119 -2.87 -2.04 -3.12
N GLN A 120 -4.02 -1.79 -2.46
CA GLN A 120 -4.96 -0.75 -2.89
C GLN A 120 -4.34 0.64 -2.85
N MET A 121 -3.65 0.99 -1.75
CA MET A 121 -2.95 2.28 -1.64
C MET A 121 -1.85 2.43 -2.70
N THR A 122 -1.04 1.39 -2.92
CA THR A 122 0.00 1.38 -3.95
C THR A 122 -0.59 1.57 -5.34
N LEU A 123 -1.69 0.89 -5.67
CA LEU A 123 -2.38 1.04 -6.94
C LEU A 123 -2.91 2.48 -7.13
N LEU A 124 -3.50 3.06 -6.09
CA LEU A 124 -3.99 4.45 -6.13
C LEU A 124 -2.84 5.43 -6.41
N ILE A 125 -1.69 5.27 -5.75
CA ILE A 125 -0.50 6.09 -6.01
C ILE A 125 -0.07 5.95 -7.49
N ILE A 126 0.07 4.71 -8.00
CA ILE A 126 0.49 4.46 -9.40
C ILE A 126 -0.49 5.09 -10.38
N VAL A 127 -1.80 4.92 -10.17
CA VAL A 127 -2.85 5.51 -11.03
C VAL A 127 -2.77 7.03 -11.00
N THR A 128 -2.61 7.64 -9.82
CA THR A 128 -2.44 9.10 -9.72
C THR A 128 -1.21 9.58 -10.48
N LEU A 129 -0.06 8.92 -10.32
CA LEU A 129 1.18 9.27 -11.03
C LEU A 129 1.02 9.12 -12.56
N PHE A 130 0.39 8.03 -13.00
CA PHE A 130 0.09 7.79 -14.42
C PHE A 130 -0.78 8.89 -15.03
N LEU A 131 -1.84 9.31 -14.33
CA LEU A 131 -2.76 10.35 -14.80
C LEU A 131 -2.10 11.73 -14.80
N VAL A 132 -1.39 12.07 -13.73
CA VAL A 132 -0.75 13.39 -13.57
C VAL A 132 0.39 13.60 -14.57
N PHE A 133 1.18 12.56 -14.84
CA PHE A 133 2.29 12.63 -15.79
C PHE A 133 1.91 12.28 -17.22
N CYS A 134 0.61 12.15 -17.53
CA CYS A 134 0.14 11.89 -18.89
C CYS A 134 0.64 12.97 -19.87
N PRO A 135 1.35 12.61 -20.96
CA PRO A 135 1.93 13.58 -21.91
C PRO A 135 0.93 14.56 -22.51
N ILE A 136 -0.34 14.13 -22.66
CA ILE A 136 -1.42 14.92 -23.29
C ILE A 136 -1.88 16.08 -22.38
N GLY A 137 -1.60 16.02 -21.07
CA GLY A 137 -1.92 17.08 -20.10
C GLY A 137 -0.75 17.47 -19.21
N HIS A 138 0.46 17.05 -19.58
CA HIS A 138 1.68 17.26 -18.81
C HIS A 138 1.97 18.77 -18.67
N ALA A 139 2.52 19.16 -17.53
CA ALA A 139 2.87 20.54 -17.14
C ALA A 139 1.74 21.46 -16.66
N ASN A 140 0.50 20.99 -16.43
CA ASN A 140 -0.49 21.78 -15.69
C ASN A 140 -0.18 21.79 -14.18
N PRO A 141 0.26 22.92 -13.58
CA PRO A 141 0.62 22.96 -12.16
C PRO A 141 -0.55 22.67 -11.22
N THR A 142 -1.77 22.96 -11.65
CA THR A 142 -2.98 22.65 -10.89
C THR A 142 -3.23 21.15 -10.85
N LEU A 143 -3.03 20.43 -11.96
CA LEU A 143 -3.17 18.97 -12.00
C LEU A 143 -2.14 18.29 -11.09
N LEU A 144 -0.88 18.77 -11.12
CA LEU A 144 0.18 18.31 -10.21
C LEU A 144 -0.22 18.54 -8.73
N LYS A 145 -0.76 19.70 -8.39
CA LYS A 145 -1.25 19.95 -7.03
C LYS A 145 -2.40 19.01 -6.65
N ILE A 146 -3.39 18.84 -7.52
CA ILE A 146 -4.53 17.95 -7.29
C ILE A 146 -4.06 16.52 -7.04
N GLY A 147 -3.07 16.03 -7.79
CA GLY A 147 -2.51 14.69 -7.60
C GLY A 147 -1.88 14.51 -6.22
N ILE A 148 -1.06 15.46 -5.76
CA ILE A 148 -0.48 15.41 -4.40
C ILE A 148 -1.59 15.46 -3.35
N TRP A 149 -2.56 16.37 -3.50
CA TRP A 149 -3.69 16.48 -2.58
C TRP A 149 -4.50 15.19 -2.52
N PHE A 150 -4.75 14.54 -3.66
CA PHE A 150 -5.44 13.26 -3.72
C PHE A 150 -4.70 12.19 -2.91
N VAL A 151 -3.38 12.02 -3.10
CA VAL A 151 -2.59 11.02 -2.36
C VAL A 151 -2.62 11.27 -0.85
N GLY A 152 -2.39 12.52 -0.43
CA GLY A 152 -2.37 12.86 1.00
C GLY A 152 -3.74 12.71 1.65
N LEU A 153 -4.81 13.23 1.03
CA LEU A 153 -6.18 13.09 1.53
C LEU A 153 -6.64 11.63 1.54
N GLN A 154 -6.26 10.84 0.54
CA GLN A 154 -6.58 9.41 0.51
C GLN A 154 -5.91 8.65 1.66
N SER A 155 -4.69 9.03 2.04
CA SER A 155 -4.04 8.49 3.23
C SER A 155 -4.78 8.86 4.51
N CYS A 156 -5.18 10.13 4.67
CA CYS A 156 -5.98 10.58 5.80
C CYS A 156 -7.33 9.85 5.88
N LEU A 157 -8.02 9.68 4.75
CA LEU A 157 -9.26 8.94 4.67
C LEU A 157 -9.06 7.47 5.07
N SER A 158 -7.99 6.85 4.59
CA SER A 158 -7.66 5.45 4.90
C SER A 158 -7.43 5.24 6.41
N TYR A 159 -6.67 6.13 7.06
CA TYR A 159 -6.54 6.11 8.52
C TYR A 159 -7.88 6.35 9.23
N ALA A 160 -8.63 7.39 8.84
CA ALA A 160 -9.89 7.73 9.50
C ALA A 160 -10.91 6.60 9.44
N VAL A 161 -11.09 6.00 8.25
CA VAL A 161 -12.02 4.89 8.04
C VAL A 161 -11.57 3.65 8.81
N ALA A 162 -10.27 3.34 8.81
CA ALA A 162 -9.73 2.22 9.59
C ALA A 162 -9.95 2.42 11.09
N GLY A 163 -9.68 3.62 11.61
CA GLY A 163 -9.89 3.97 13.02
C GLY A 163 -11.36 3.92 13.41
N LEU A 164 -12.25 4.45 12.57
CA LEU A 164 -13.70 4.38 12.78
C LEU A 164 -14.22 2.94 12.76
N ALA A 165 -13.76 2.11 11.84
CA ALA A 165 -14.11 0.69 11.81
C ALA A 165 -13.70 -0.01 13.12
N LYS A 166 -12.51 0.30 13.65
CA LYS A 166 -12.02 -0.20 14.95
C LYS A 166 -12.82 0.37 16.12
N LEU A 167 -13.24 1.63 16.05
CA LEU A 167 -14.09 2.25 17.07
C LEU A 167 -15.45 1.52 17.17
N PHE A 168 -16.03 1.11 16.05
CA PHE A 168 -17.31 0.39 16.05
C PHE A 168 -17.18 -1.10 16.43
N SER A 169 -16.01 -1.72 16.24
CA SER A 169 -15.77 -3.10 16.67
C SER A 169 -15.76 -3.26 18.19
N ASN A 170 -16.47 -4.28 18.67
CA ASN A 170 -16.52 -4.63 20.10
C ASN A 170 -15.16 -5.16 20.59
N GLU A 171 -14.46 -5.93 19.76
CA GLU A 171 -13.18 -6.57 20.04
C GLU A 171 -12.08 -5.52 20.25
N TRP A 172 -12.07 -4.49 19.41
CA TRP A 172 -11.16 -3.35 19.52
C TRP A 172 -11.44 -2.52 20.77
N ARG A 173 -12.70 -2.14 21.04
CA ARG A 173 -13.06 -1.37 22.24
C ARG A 173 -12.83 -2.12 23.55
N ARG A 174 -13.02 -3.45 23.56
CA ARG A 174 -12.71 -4.33 24.71
C ARG A 174 -11.21 -4.53 24.90
N GLY A 175 -10.39 -4.21 23.90
CA GLY A 175 -8.94 -4.34 23.98
C GLY A 175 -8.45 -5.76 23.74
N THR A 176 -9.17 -6.59 22.98
CA THR A 176 -8.72 -7.97 22.69
C THR A 176 -8.14 -8.11 21.27
N ALA A 177 -8.55 -7.25 20.34
CA ALA A 177 -8.23 -7.38 18.92
C ALA A 177 -6.74 -7.58 18.60
N ILE A 178 -5.84 -6.76 19.16
CA ILE A 178 -4.39 -6.89 18.88
C ILE A 178 -3.84 -8.24 19.37
N LYS A 179 -4.26 -8.67 20.56
CA LYS A 179 -3.88 -9.99 21.09
C LYS A 179 -4.41 -11.12 20.19
N ASP A 180 -5.65 -11.00 19.72
CA ASP A 180 -6.27 -12.01 18.86
C ASP A 180 -5.52 -12.12 17.51
N VAL A 181 -5.11 -10.98 16.93
CA VAL A 181 -4.26 -10.94 15.73
C VAL A 181 -2.91 -11.62 15.97
N PHE A 182 -2.25 -11.32 17.10
CA PHE A 182 -0.96 -11.92 17.44
C PHE A 182 -1.05 -13.43 17.74
N ASN A 183 -2.25 -13.96 17.94
CA ASN A 183 -2.52 -15.40 18.11
C ASN A 183 -2.90 -16.12 16.81
N THR A 184 -2.91 -15.43 15.66
CA THR A 184 -3.18 -16.06 14.36
C THR A 184 -1.97 -16.81 13.82
N ARG A 185 -2.18 -17.74 12.87
CA ARG A 185 -1.07 -18.43 12.18
C ARG A 185 -0.36 -17.56 11.16
N THR A 186 -1.09 -16.65 10.50
CA THR A 186 -0.57 -15.87 9.36
C THR A 186 0.16 -14.61 9.80
N TYR A 187 -0.37 -13.89 10.80
CA TYR A 187 0.15 -12.60 11.26
C TYR A 187 0.60 -12.62 12.73
N GLY A 188 0.63 -13.81 13.34
CA GLY A 188 0.93 -13.96 14.75
C GLY A 188 2.41 -13.84 15.09
N SER A 189 2.67 -13.49 16.35
CA SER A 189 4.02 -13.46 16.92
C SER A 189 3.96 -14.05 18.34
N PRO A 190 4.52 -15.24 18.58
CA PRO A 190 4.47 -15.89 19.90
C PRO A 190 5.09 -15.03 21.01
N TRP A 191 6.16 -14.30 20.68
CA TRP A 191 6.80 -13.39 21.61
C TRP A 191 5.89 -12.20 21.96
N ALA A 192 5.29 -11.54 20.97
CA ALA A 192 4.38 -10.43 21.21
C ALA A 192 3.13 -10.88 21.97
N LEU A 193 2.58 -12.05 21.62
CA LEU A 193 1.45 -12.67 22.31
C LEU A 193 1.77 -12.95 23.79
N SER A 194 2.97 -13.50 24.09
CA SER A 194 3.42 -13.75 25.46
C SER A 194 3.51 -12.45 26.29
N LEU A 195 4.04 -11.38 25.71
CA LEU A 195 4.13 -10.07 26.35
C LEU A 195 2.75 -9.53 26.75
N LEU A 196 1.77 -9.71 25.85
CA LEU A 196 0.40 -9.25 25.99
C LEU A 196 -0.45 -10.13 26.92
N ASN A 197 -0.19 -11.43 26.98
CA ASN A 197 -0.91 -12.36 27.86
C ASN A 197 -0.76 -11.99 29.34
N ASN A 198 0.40 -11.48 29.73
CA ASN A 198 0.69 -11.12 31.12
C ASN A 198 0.26 -9.70 31.48
N ARG A 199 -0.30 -8.91 30.54
CA ARG A 199 -0.60 -7.48 30.73
C ARG A 199 -1.92 -7.06 30.06
N PRO A 200 -3.09 -7.38 30.63
CA PRO A 200 -4.39 -7.01 30.07
C PRO A 200 -4.56 -5.50 29.82
N TRP A 201 -4.01 -4.67 30.71
CA TRP A 201 -4.05 -3.20 30.56
C TRP A 201 -3.30 -2.72 29.31
N LEU A 202 -2.20 -3.39 28.94
CA LEU A 202 -1.40 -3.05 27.77
C LEU A 202 -2.17 -3.34 26.48
N ASN A 203 -2.91 -4.45 26.43
CA ASN A 203 -3.78 -4.74 25.28
C ASN A 203 -4.82 -3.64 25.06
N LYS A 204 -5.49 -3.23 26.14
CA LYS A 204 -6.49 -2.16 26.09
C LYS A 204 -5.87 -0.83 25.67
N PHE A 205 -4.71 -0.48 26.23
CA PHE A 205 -3.97 0.72 25.85
C PHE A 205 -3.62 0.72 24.36
N LEU A 206 -3.04 -0.37 23.84
CA LEU A 206 -2.64 -0.45 22.44
C LEU A 206 -3.84 -0.38 21.49
N CYS A 207 -4.94 -1.08 21.79
CA CYS A 207 -6.14 -1.01 20.96
C CYS A 207 -6.72 0.41 20.92
N TRP A 208 -6.86 1.07 22.09
CA TRP A 208 -7.38 2.43 22.13
C TRP A 208 -6.41 3.46 21.55
N ASN A 209 -5.10 3.27 21.68
CA ASN A 209 -4.10 4.10 21.02
C ASN A 209 -4.27 4.06 19.50
N VAL A 210 -4.43 2.87 18.90
CA VAL A 210 -4.68 2.74 17.45
C VAL A 210 -6.00 3.37 17.04
N ILE A 211 -7.10 3.08 17.77
CA ILE A 211 -8.41 3.69 17.47
C ILE A 211 -8.30 5.22 17.43
N LEU A 212 -7.77 5.83 18.49
CA LEU A 212 -7.71 7.28 18.60
C LEU A 212 -6.79 7.90 17.56
N MET A 213 -5.59 7.35 17.39
CA MET A 213 -4.59 7.94 16.49
C MET A 213 -4.99 7.80 15.02
N GLU A 214 -5.56 6.67 14.60
CA GLU A 214 -6.06 6.50 13.23
C GLU A 214 -7.28 7.39 12.95
N THR A 215 -8.27 7.42 13.87
CA THR A 215 -9.48 8.24 13.69
C THR A 215 -9.15 9.73 13.63
N LEU A 216 -8.20 10.19 14.45
CA LEU A 216 -7.81 11.60 14.52
C LEU A 216 -6.68 11.97 13.56
N PHE A 217 -6.11 11.02 12.82
CA PHE A 217 -5.00 11.26 11.90
C PHE A 217 -5.24 12.42 10.91
N PRO A 218 -6.46 12.62 10.34
CA PRO A 218 -6.71 13.76 9.44
C PRO A 218 -6.45 15.13 10.08
N LEU A 219 -6.54 15.24 11.42
CA LEU A 219 -6.23 16.49 12.12
C LEU A 219 -4.76 16.89 11.95
N SER A 220 -3.86 15.95 11.66
CA SER A 220 -2.44 16.24 11.40
C SER A 220 -2.22 17.22 10.24
N LEU A 221 -3.20 17.39 9.34
CA LEU A 221 -3.12 18.39 8.28
C LEU A 221 -3.25 19.84 8.79
N PHE A 222 -3.98 20.03 9.90
CA PHE A 222 -4.39 21.35 10.39
C PHE A 222 -3.76 21.74 11.74
N LEU A 223 -3.25 20.75 12.49
CA LEU A 223 -2.62 20.98 13.79
C LEU A 223 -1.28 21.73 13.63
N PRO A 224 -0.84 22.52 14.63
CA PRO A 224 0.50 23.09 14.65
C PRO A 224 1.59 22.04 14.39
N PHE A 225 2.66 22.43 13.69
CA PHE A 225 3.70 21.52 13.20
C PHE A 225 4.20 20.50 14.24
N PRO A 226 4.52 20.87 15.51
CA PRO A 226 4.96 19.88 16.50
C PRO A 226 3.93 18.78 16.79
N LEU A 227 2.63 19.12 16.79
CA LEU A 227 1.55 18.16 17.02
C LEU A 227 1.28 17.32 15.78
N ALA A 228 1.36 17.89 14.58
CA ALA A 228 1.27 17.14 13.32
C ALA A 228 2.35 16.06 13.23
N VAL A 229 3.60 16.42 13.59
CA VAL A 229 4.74 15.48 13.62
C VAL A 229 4.49 14.31 14.58
N CYS A 230 3.82 14.51 15.72
CA CYS A 230 3.46 13.41 16.61
C CYS A 230 2.58 12.34 15.91
N PHE A 231 1.62 12.77 15.08
CA PHE A 231 0.80 11.84 14.29
C PHE A 231 1.61 11.11 13.23
N TRP A 232 2.54 11.80 12.55
CA TRP A 232 3.36 11.18 11.51
C TRP A 232 4.36 10.18 12.10
N ILE A 233 5.04 10.54 13.20
CA ILE A 233 5.94 9.61 13.91
C ILE A 233 5.14 8.40 14.41
N TRP A 234 3.94 8.63 14.94
CA TRP A 234 3.08 7.54 15.37
C TRP A 234 2.70 6.62 14.21
N GLY A 235 2.28 7.17 13.06
CA GLY A 235 1.89 6.37 11.91
C GLY A 235 3.06 5.59 11.30
N PHE A 236 4.25 6.19 11.22
CA PHE A 236 5.48 5.47 10.89
C PHE A 236 5.75 4.33 11.86
N THR A 237 5.70 4.62 13.18
CA THR A 237 5.96 3.62 14.23
C THR A 237 4.95 2.47 14.16
N PHE A 238 3.68 2.78 13.95
CA PHE A 238 2.62 1.79 13.78
C PHE A 238 2.93 0.87 12.61
N HIS A 239 3.18 1.42 11.42
CA HIS A 239 3.45 0.58 10.26
C HIS A 239 4.78 -0.18 10.36
N PHE A 240 5.80 0.42 10.95
CA PHE A 240 7.09 -0.23 11.19
C PHE A 240 6.91 -1.43 12.14
N LEU A 241 6.17 -1.27 13.24
CA LEU A 241 5.86 -2.37 14.15
C LEU A 241 5.00 -3.44 13.48
N THR A 242 4.04 -3.08 12.61
CA THR A 242 3.30 -4.09 11.84
C THR A 242 4.21 -4.86 10.88
N ALA A 243 5.18 -4.20 10.24
CA ALA A 243 6.16 -4.87 9.38
C ALA A 243 7.04 -5.84 10.19
N VAL A 244 7.57 -5.41 11.33
CA VAL A 244 8.46 -6.22 12.18
C VAL A 244 7.73 -7.37 12.89
N ILE A 245 6.55 -7.10 13.46
CA ILE A 245 5.84 -8.08 14.30
C ILE A 245 4.98 -9.02 13.45
N MET A 246 4.30 -8.49 12.43
CA MET A 246 3.32 -9.24 11.64
C MET A 246 3.86 -9.63 10.25
N GLY A 247 5.06 -9.21 9.87
CA GLY A 247 5.62 -9.44 8.53
C GLY A 247 4.95 -8.63 7.42
N LEU A 248 4.18 -7.60 7.76
CA LEU A 248 3.43 -6.77 6.81
C LEU A 248 4.30 -5.66 6.20
N ASN A 249 5.36 -6.05 5.47
CA ASN A 249 6.34 -5.12 4.91
C ASN A 249 5.73 -4.11 3.93
N SER A 250 4.76 -4.53 3.11
CA SER A 250 4.11 -3.70 2.10
C SER A 250 3.36 -2.50 2.70
N PHE A 251 2.75 -2.67 3.88
CA PHE A 251 2.04 -1.59 4.58
C PHE A 251 2.96 -0.43 4.94
N LEU A 252 4.17 -0.71 5.43
CA LEU A 252 5.14 0.33 5.76
C LEU A 252 5.41 1.21 4.54
N TRP A 253 5.77 0.62 3.42
CA TRP A 253 6.15 1.40 2.25
C TRP A 253 4.97 2.07 1.56
N ALA A 254 3.82 1.38 1.45
CA ALA A 254 2.64 1.93 0.79
C ALA A 254 2.12 3.18 1.50
N PHE A 255 2.14 3.20 2.84
CA PHE A 255 1.73 4.39 3.61
C PHE A 255 2.86 5.42 3.73
N MET A 256 4.13 5.04 3.86
CA MET A 256 5.22 6.03 3.87
C MET A 256 5.33 6.79 2.56
N ALA A 257 5.02 6.16 1.43
CA ALA A 257 4.98 6.84 0.15
C ALA A 257 3.94 7.98 0.09
N THR A 258 2.96 8.05 1.00
CA THR A 258 1.98 9.16 1.04
C THR A 258 2.45 10.34 1.91
N TYR A 259 3.47 10.16 2.75
CA TYR A 259 3.88 11.17 3.75
C TYR A 259 4.44 12.44 3.15
N PRO A 260 5.22 12.41 2.03
CA PRO A 260 5.58 13.63 1.32
C PRO A 260 4.36 14.45 0.89
N ALA A 261 3.26 13.78 0.50
CA ALA A 261 2.02 14.46 0.13
C ALA A 261 1.29 15.05 1.35
N ILE A 262 1.25 14.33 2.47
CA ILE A 262 0.69 14.83 3.74
C ILE A 262 1.46 16.07 4.20
N TYR A 263 2.79 16.00 4.21
CA TYR A 263 3.64 17.14 4.57
C TYR A 263 3.40 18.33 3.64
N PHE A 264 3.34 18.09 2.33
CA PHE A 264 3.02 19.14 1.36
C PHE A 264 1.69 19.82 1.70
N ILE A 265 0.61 19.06 1.89
CA ILE A 265 -0.72 19.61 2.22
C ILE A 265 -0.65 20.42 3.53
N HIS A 266 0.01 19.89 4.56
CA HIS A 266 0.18 20.58 5.84
C HIS A 266 0.84 21.96 5.65
N THR A 267 1.92 22.06 4.87
CA THR A 267 2.57 23.35 4.58
C THR A 267 1.73 24.33 3.77
N GLN A 268 0.66 23.87 3.12
CA GLN A 268 -0.28 24.73 2.39
C GLN A 268 -1.44 25.22 3.28
N LEU A 269 -1.73 24.51 4.37
CA LEU A 269 -2.87 24.76 5.26
C LEU A 269 -2.47 25.44 6.57
N ALA A 270 -1.23 25.26 7.01
CA ALA A 270 -0.67 25.79 8.25
C ALA A 270 -0.14 27.22 8.11
#